data_AF-A0A1D6LZ35-F1
#
_entry.id   AF-A0A1D6LZ35-F1
#
_cell.length_a   1.000
_cell.length_b   1.000
_cell.length_c   1.000
_cell.angle_alpha   90.00
_cell.angle_beta   90.00
_cell.angle_gamma   90.00
#
_symmetry.space_group_name_H-M   'P 1'
#
loop_
_entity.id
_entity.type
_entity.pdbx_description
1 polymer ?
#
loop_
_entity_poly.entity_id
_entity_poly.type
_entity_poly.pdbx_seq_one_letter_code
_entity_poly.pdbx_strand_id
1 'polypeptide(L)'
;MFFSGDPSARRRVDLGGRSSKERDRKVLLEQTREERRRRQGLRLQNTSATKIQKFFRGKKALELARSEVRKNFCSTFGEHCERIEWNIFGTNSDFLRQLLFFFNANEDNDIAILCHVCNLLLQYVKQGGDVVTLFTGVNGSSLQPLVAHRVKKFALICVQAVYQKRHDWGSQLLTTPGTTSVPSVSLLETVGCLINPKFLWNCKVVGYLQQRKIYCLFRGIIVSVPQNVRNSGHFDSASVLEQVLMLVASHVGHHPCCCLKVDPRWSFSSQLLSIPFLWHRLPQLKKVFSVNGLNKYYIHQIACLLPSLVDVLPNDISANHPGYACVLANVLEAATWILSDAKLASDSAADIIAVCTSLLDTLPAVTTPTESCSIRSCFSIFLINKGAQFSCAFRVKSFLGGMA
;
A
#
# COMPACT_ATOMS: atom_id res chain seq x y z
N MET A 1 45.17 -5.67 92.97
CA MET A 1 44.38 -6.93 92.92
C MET A 1 44.61 -7.57 91.56
N PHE A 2 45.11 -8.79 91.55
CA PHE A 2 45.43 -9.55 90.35
C PHE A 2 44.14 -9.97 89.62
N PHE A 3 44.03 -9.65 88.34
CA PHE A 3 42.97 -10.12 87.46
C PHE A 3 43.31 -11.56 87.05
N SER A 4 42.74 -12.56 87.74
CA SER A 4 42.80 -13.96 87.33
C SER A 4 41.96 -14.13 86.07
N GLY A 5 42.62 -14.12 84.91
CA GLY A 5 42.02 -14.22 83.58
C GLY A 5 41.49 -15.60 83.25
N ASP A 6 40.50 -16.09 84.01
CA ASP A 6 39.75 -17.30 83.68
C ASP A 6 38.49 -16.92 82.87
N PRO A 7 38.46 -17.15 81.54
CA PRO A 7 37.34 -16.77 80.68
C PRO A 7 36.10 -17.65 80.86
N SER A 8 36.18 -18.73 81.65
CA SER A 8 35.10 -19.70 81.84
C SER A 8 33.95 -19.22 82.75
N ALA A 9 34.16 -18.15 83.53
CA ALA A 9 33.19 -17.66 84.52
C ALA A 9 32.24 -16.54 84.01
N ARG A 10 32.33 -16.10 82.74
CA ARG A 10 31.42 -15.08 82.21
C ARG A 10 30.08 -15.68 81.79
N ARG A 11 29.05 -15.46 82.60
CA ARG A 11 27.64 -15.71 82.26
C ARG A 11 27.29 -14.91 80.98
N ARG A 12 26.91 -15.59 79.90
CA ARG A 12 26.44 -14.93 78.67
C ARG A 12 25.20 -14.11 78.99
N VAL A 13 25.33 -12.79 78.94
CA VAL A 13 24.20 -11.85 79.03
C VAL A 13 23.54 -11.84 77.66
N ASP A 14 22.33 -12.40 77.60
CA ASP A 14 21.51 -12.35 76.40
C ASP A 14 21.02 -10.90 76.24
N LEU A 15 21.67 -10.14 75.36
CA LEU A 15 21.28 -8.76 75.02
C LEU A 15 20.00 -8.81 74.19
N GLY A 16 18.87 -9.11 74.86
CA GLY A 16 17.53 -9.41 74.35
C GLY A 16 16.99 -8.48 73.25
N GLY A 17 17.63 -8.51 72.09
CA GLY A 17 17.17 -7.97 70.83
C GLY A 17 16.57 -9.12 70.05
N ARG A 18 15.40 -9.59 70.45
CA ARG A 18 14.55 -10.43 69.60
C ARG A 18 14.19 -9.61 68.36
N SER A 19 15.03 -9.72 67.36
CA SER A 19 14.91 -9.06 66.08
C SER A 19 13.74 -9.70 65.31
N SER A 20 12.62 -8.99 65.19
CA SER A 20 11.59 -9.23 64.17
C SER A 20 12.08 -8.96 62.73
N LYS A 21 13.37 -8.67 62.55
CA LYS A 21 13.96 -8.06 61.33
C LYS A 21 13.80 -8.89 60.06
N GLU A 22 13.51 -10.18 60.14
CA GLU A 22 13.37 -11.02 58.94
C GLU A 22 12.00 -10.85 58.26
N ARG A 23 10.93 -10.65 59.05
CA ARG A 23 9.61 -10.21 58.51
C ARG A 23 9.68 -8.78 57.97
N ASP A 24 10.32 -7.87 58.70
CA ASP A 24 10.42 -6.46 58.31
C ASP A 24 11.30 -6.24 57.07
N ARG A 25 12.40 -6.99 56.90
CA ARG A 25 13.28 -6.86 55.73
C ARG A 25 12.56 -7.23 54.44
N LYS A 26 11.79 -8.33 54.43
CA LYS A 26 11.07 -8.76 53.22
C LYS A 26 9.99 -7.74 52.84
N VAL A 27 9.24 -7.24 53.82
CA VAL A 27 8.23 -6.19 53.64
C VAL A 27 8.87 -4.89 53.11
N LEU A 28 9.99 -4.45 53.67
CA LEU A 28 10.71 -3.26 53.20
C LEU A 28 11.23 -3.40 51.76
N LEU A 29 11.71 -4.58 51.38
CA LEU A 29 12.17 -4.86 50.02
C LEU A 29 11.00 -4.86 49.02
N GLU A 30 9.85 -5.40 49.40
CA GLU A 30 8.63 -5.37 48.58
C GLU A 30 8.11 -3.94 48.41
N GLN A 31 8.03 -3.16 49.49
CA GLN A 31 7.67 -1.73 49.43
C GLN A 31 8.63 -0.93 48.53
N THR A 32 9.94 -1.18 48.63
CA THR A 32 10.94 -0.53 47.77
C THR A 32 10.77 -0.92 46.30
N ARG A 33 10.44 -2.19 46.02
CA ARG A 33 10.16 -2.67 44.65
C ARG A 33 8.88 -2.04 44.10
N GLU A 34 7.83 -1.95 44.89
CA GLU A 34 6.57 -1.31 44.49
C GLU A 34 6.73 0.18 44.25
N GLU A 35 7.44 0.90 45.12
CA GLU A 35 7.74 2.31 44.93
C GLU A 35 8.59 2.54 43.67
N ARG A 36 9.55 1.64 43.38
CA ARG A 36 10.32 1.68 42.13
C ARG A 36 9.43 1.45 40.90
N ARG A 37 8.52 0.46 40.94
CA ARG A 37 7.54 0.24 39.86
C ARG A 37 6.63 1.45 39.68
N ARG A 38 6.15 2.07 40.77
CA ARG A 38 5.33 3.28 40.74
C ARG A 38 6.07 4.44 40.08
N ARG A 39 7.31 4.70 40.49
CA ARG A 39 8.17 5.74 39.86
C ARG A 39 8.43 5.46 38.39
N GLN A 40 8.68 4.21 38.03
CA GLN A 40 8.89 3.81 36.64
C GLN A 40 7.61 4.01 35.81
N GLY A 41 6.44 3.62 36.34
CA GLY A 41 5.14 3.85 35.73
C GLY A 41 4.88 5.35 35.52
N LEU A 42 5.10 6.17 36.53
CA LEU A 42 4.94 7.63 36.44
C LEU A 42 5.90 8.26 35.40
N ARG A 43 7.16 7.82 35.36
CA ARG A 43 8.12 8.27 34.35
C ARG A 43 7.69 7.89 32.93
N LEU A 44 7.18 6.67 32.73
CA LEU A 44 6.66 6.22 31.45
C LEU A 44 5.45 7.06 31.04
N GLN A 45 4.51 7.30 31.95
CA GLN A 45 3.35 8.15 31.72
C GLN A 45 3.76 9.57 31.34
N ASN A 46 4.66 10.21 32.09
CA ASN A 46 5.13 11.56 31.80
C ASN A 46 5.88 11.64 30.46
N THR A 47 6.68 10.63 30.14
CA THR A 47 7.41 10.55 28.86
C THR A 47 6.43 10.41 27.69
N SER A 48 5.44 9.53 27.82
CA SER A 48 4.39 9.33 26.82
C SER A 48 3.52 10.58 26.66
N ALA A 49 3.10 11.21 27.76
CA ALA A 49 2.35 12.46 27.75
C ALA A 49 3.13 13.58 27.04
N THR A 50 4.43 13.71 27.32
CA THR A 50 5.29 14.69 26.65
C THR A 50 5.38 14.42 25.15
N LYS A 51 5.51 13.16 24.72
CA LYS A 51 5.53 12.78 23.30
C LYS A 51 4.23 13.16 22.61
N ILE A 52 3.08 12.84 23.22
CA ILE A 52 1.75 13.15 22.70
C ILE A 52 1.56 14.68 22.59
N GLN A 53 1.91 15.43 23.63
CA GLN A 53 1.78 16.89 23.65
C GLN A 53 2.66 17.55 22.59
N LYS A 54 3.92 17.11 22.42
CA LYS A 54 4.81 17.61 21.36
C LYS A 54 4.24 17.35 19.97
N PHE A 55 3.73 16.14 19.73
CA PHE A 55 3.07 15.80 18.47
C PHE A 55 1.84 16.68 18.22
N PHE A 56 0.98 16.85 19.22
CA PHE A 56 -0.23 17.68 19.11
C PHE A 56 0.10 19.14 18.80
N ARG A 57 1.05 19.74 19.52
CA ARG A 57 1.53 21.11 19.28
C ARG A 57 2.11 21.25 17.87
N GLY A 58 2.93 20.28 17.43
CA GLY A 58 3.49 20.26 16.08
C GLY A 58 2.43 20.14 14.99
N LYS A 59 1.43 19.28 15.19
CA LYS A 59 0.30 19.13 14.26
C LYS A 59 -0.51 20.42 14.13
N LYS A 60 -0.83 21.07 15.25
CA LYS A 60 -1.53 22.36 15.26
C LYS A 60 -0.73 23.47 14.54
N ALA A 61 0.58 23.53 14.78
CA ALA A 61 1.45 24.50 14.10
C ALA A 61 1.52 24.24 12.58
N LEU A 62 1.57 22.97 12.16
CA LEU A 62 1.54 22.60 10.74
C LEU A 62 0.21 22.97 10.08
N GLU A 63 -0.93 22.72 10.74
CA GLU A 63 -2.25 23.11 10.24
C GLU A 63 -2.36 24.62 10.05
N LEU A 64 -1.91 25.41 11.03
CA LEU A 64 -1.85 26.87 10.92
C LEU A 64 -0.97 27.32 9.74
N ALA A 65 0.23 26.74 9.60
CA ALA A 65 1.12 27.06 8.48
C ALA A 65 0.51 26.70 7.12
N ARG A 66 -0.22 25.58 7.02
CA ARG A 66 -0.93 25.20 5.80
C ARG A 66 -2.03 26.19 5.44
N SER A 67 -2.84 26.58 6.41
CA SER A 67 -3.89 27.59 6.21
C SER A 67 -3.32 28.92 5.73
N GLU A 68 -2.21 29.37 6.33
CA GLU A 68 -1.53 30.60 5.92
C GLU A 68 -0.95 30.51 4.51
N VAL A 69 -0.26 29.41 4.18
CA VAL A 69 0.26 29.18 2.82
C VAL A 69 -0.88 29.10 1.81
N ARG A 70 -2.00 28.46 2.14
CA ARG A 70 -3.18 28.39 1.27
C ARG A 70 -3.78 29.76 1.02
N LYS A 71 -3.87 30.62 2.05
CA LYS A 71 -4.35 32.00 1.91
C LYS A 71 -3.45 32.81 0.96
N ASN A 72 -2.13 32.73 1.16
CA ASN A 72 -1.15 33.40 0.31
C ASN A 72 -1.19 32.86 -1.13
N PHE A 73 -1.35 31.55 -1.30
CA PHE A 73 -1.54 30.91 -2.60
C PHE A 73 -2.76 31.48 -3.33
N CYS A 74 -3.93 31.51 -2.68
CA CYS A 74 -5.16 32.04 -3.28
C CYS A 74 -5.05 33.54 -3.61
N SER A 75 -4.35 34.33 -2.78
CA SER A 75 -4.13 35.75 -3.08
C SER A 75 -3.26 35.98 -4.32
N THR A 76 -2.31 35.07 -4.58
CA THR A 76 -1.35 35.17 -5.68
C THR A 76 -1.94 34.63 -6.98
N PHE A 77 -2.51 33.41 -6.93
CA PHE A 77 -2.91 32.64 -8.11
C PHE A 77 -4.43 32.64 -8.36
N GLY A 78 -5.23 33.20 -7.44
CA GLY A 78 -6.69 33.16 -7.46
C GLY A 78 -7.26 31.97 -6.69
N GLU A 79 -8.52 32.05 -6.27
CA GLU A 79 -9.19 30.98 -5.50
C GLU A 79 -9.36 29.69 -6.32
N HIS A 80 -9.61 29.83 -7.61
CA HIS A 80 -9.77 28.73 -8.56
C HIS A 80 -8.62 28.63 -9.57
N CYS A 81 -7.49 29.26 -9.26
CA CYS A 81 -6.32 29.33 -10.13
C CYS A 81 -6.58 30.03 -11.48
N GLU A 82 -7.35 31.11 -11.49
CA GLU A 82 -7.69 31.87 -12.71
C GLU A 82 -6.48 32.62 -13.31
N ARG A 83 -5.41 32.82 -12.54
CA ARG A 83 -4.23 33.62 -12.93
C ARG A 83 -3.00 32.76 -13.20
N ILE A 84 -3.18 31.56 -13.76
CA ILE A 84 -2.09 30.62 -14.00
C ILE A 84 -1.82 30.42 -15.49
N GLU A 85 -0.54 30.23 -15.81
CA GLU A 85 -0.06 29.78 -17.12
C GLU A 85 0.77 28.49 -16.94
N TRP A 86 1.30 27.90 -18.01
CA TRP A 86 2.09 26.66 -17.91
C TRP A 86 3.41 26.83 -17.15
N ASN A 87 3.94 28.05 -17.05
CA ASN A 87 5.17 28.35 -16.31
C ASN A 87 5.11 27.96 -14.81
N ILE A 88 3.92 27.70 -14.25
CA ILE A 88 3.72 27.27 -12.86
C ILE A 88 4.38 25.92 -12.52
N PHE A 89 4.62 25.06 -13.52
CA PHE A 89 5.24 23.75 -13.32
C PHE A 89 6.77 23.85 -13.21
N GLY A 90 7.35 24.97 -13.68
CA GLY A 90 8.77 25.22 -13.68
C GLY A 90 9.37 25.31 -12.28
N THR A 91 10.66 25.03 -12.15
CA THR A 91 11.40 25.02 -10.88
C THR A 91 11.38 26.36 -10.13
N ASN A 92 11.39 27.46 -10.88
CA ASN A 92 11.35 28.83 -10.36
C ASN A 92 9.97 29.23 -9.80
N SER A 93 8.91 28.49 -10.14
CA SER A 93 7.58 28.76 -9.60
C SER A 93 7.41 28.16 -8.20
N ASP A 94 6.81 28.97 -7.33
CA ASP A 94 6.38 28.57 -6.00
C ASP A 94 5.04 27.81 -6.01
N PHE A 95 4.32 27.80 -7.12
CA PHE A 95 2.97 27.25 -7.24
C PHE A 95 2.91 25.80 -6.74
N LEU A 96 3.66 24.89 -7.37
CA LEU A 96 3.66 23.48 -6.98
C LEU A 96 4.18 23.29 -5.55
N ARG A 97 5.16 24.10 -5.12
CA ARG A 97 5.70 24.00 -3.74
C ARG A 97 4.61 24.30 -2.71
N GLN A 98 3.83 25.36 -2.92
CA GLN A 98 2.74 25.76 -2.05
C GLN A 98 1.58 24.76 -2.13
N LEU A 99 1.11 24.42 -3.34
CA LEU A 99 0.04 23.44 -3.55
C LEU A 99 0.34 22.10 -2.88
N LEU A 100 1.51 21.51 -3.12
CA LEU A 100 1.91 20.24 -2.52
C LEU A 100 2.07 20.30 -1.00
N PHE A 101 2.24 21.50 -0.42
CA PHE A 101 2.38 21.70 1.02
C PHE A 101 1.02 21.76 1.73
N PHE A 102 0.09 22.57 1.22
CA PHE A 102 -1.22 22.78 1.86
C PHE A 102 -2.26 21.74 1.46
N PHE A 103 -2.14 21.10 0.30
CA PHE A 103 -3.18 20.22 -0.26
C PHE A 103 -3.70 19.19 0.77
N ASN A 104 -5.02 19.16 0.92
CA ASN A 104 -5.73 18.19 1.72
C ASN A 104 -6.77 17.46 0.87
N ALA A 105 -6.61 16.14 0.71
CA ALA A 105 -7.54 15.32 -0.06
C ALA A 105 -8.97 15.31 0.54
N ASN A 106 -9.16 15.71 1.81
CA ASN A 106 -10.49 15.81 2.41
C ASN A 106 -11.23 17.12 2.07
N GLU A 107 -10.56 18.10 1.47
CA GLU A 107 -11.13 19.39 1.13
C GLU A 107 -11.50 19.44 -0.36
N ASP A 108 -12.78 19.59 -0.66
CA ASP A 108 -13.28 19.56 -2.04
C ASP A 108 -12.73 20.70 -2.89
N ASN A 109 -12.50 21.86 -2.27
CA ASN A 109 -11.86 23.01 -2.94
C ASN A 109 -10.42 22.70 -3.35
N ASP A 110 -9.66 21.97 -2.52
CA ASP A 110 -8.29 21.61 -2.85
C ASP A 110 -8.25 20.55 -3.97
N ILE A 111 -9.23 19.63 -4.00
CA ILE A 111 -9.41 18.68 -5.11
C ILE A 111 -9.75 19.44 -6.40
N ALA A 112 -10.64 20.44 -6.36
CA ALA A 112 -11.01 21.23 -7.51
C ALA A 112 -9.80 21.97 -8.10
N ILE A 113 -8.97 22.59 -7.25
CA ILE A 113 -7.69 23.20 -7.64
C ILE A 113 -6.79 22.15 -8.30
N LEU A 114 -6.64 20.97 -7.71
CA LEU A 114 -5.82 19.90 -8.25
C LEU A 114 -6.30 19.44 -9.64
N CYS A 115 -7.61 19.27 -9.82
CA CYS A 115 -8.22 18.91 -11.10
C CYS A 115 -7.95 19.97 -12.17
N HIS A 116 -8.07 21.25 -11.83
CA HIS A 116 -7.77 22.35 -12.74
C HIS A 116 -6.29 22.32 -13.19
N VAL A 117 -5.36 22.13 -12.24
CA VAL A 117 -3.92 22.02 -12.54
C VAL A 117 -3.60 20.80 -13.40
N CYS A 118 -4.25 19.65 -13.14
CA CYS A 118 -4.12 18.45 -13.95
C CYS A 118 -4.62 18.67 -15.38
N ASN A 119 -5.77 19.32 -15.55
CA ASN A 119 -6.31 19.67 -16.86
C ASN A 119 -5.36 20.58 -17.64
N LEU A 120 -4.76 21.57 -16.97
CA LEU A 120 -3.80 22.47 -17.59
C LEU A 120 -2.56 21.71 -18.10
N LEU A 121 -2.02 20.79 -17.30
CA LEU A 121 -0.89 19.94 -17.72
C LEU A 121 -1.27 19.05 -18.91
N LEU A 122 -2.44 18.41 -18.86
CA LEU A 122 -2.90 17.54 -19.93
C LEU A 122 -3.16 18.31 -21.23
N GLN A 123 -3.67 19.54 -21.15
CA GLN A 123 -3.81 20.43 -22.31
C GLN A 123 -2.45 20.75 -22.93
N TYR A 124 -1.45 21.08 -22.13
CA TYR A 124 -0.08 21.33 -22.62
C TYR A 124 0.48 20.11 -23.37
N VAL A 125 0.32 18.91 -22.80
CA VAL A 125 0.77 17.66 -23.44
C VAL A 125 0.01 17.39 -24.75
N LYS A 126 -1.31 17.63 -24.78
CA LYS A 126 -2.14 17.48 -25.99
C LYS A 126 -1.69 18.42 -27.11
N GLN A 127 -1.11 19.57 -26.79
CA GLN A 127 -0.57 20.52 -27.76
C GLN A 127 0.87 20.18 -28.21
N GLY A 128 1.39 19.00 -27.84
CA GLY A 128 2.74 18.56 -28.19
C GLY A 128 3.83 19.11 -27.28
N GLY A 129 3.46 19.69 -26.13
CA GLY A 129 4.41 20.20 -25.15
C GLY A 129 5.25 19.10 -24.50
N ASP A 130 6.53 19.38 -24.25
CA ASP A 130 7.43 18.45 -23.58
C ASP A 130 7.39 18.61 -22.06
N VAL A 131 6.88 17.57 -21.39
CA VAL A 131 6.76 17.52 -19.92
C VAL A 131 8.13 17.65 -19.24
N VAL A 132 9.20 17.14 -19.86
CA VAL A 132 10.53 17.19 -19.24
C VAL A 132 10.98 18.65 -19.13
N THR A 133 11.02 19.37 -20.26
CA THR A 133 11.40 20.78 -20.30
C THR A 133 10.46 21.67 -19.47
N LEU A 134 9.16 21.36 -19.42
CA LEU A 134 8.20 22.09 -18.60
C LEU A 134 8.59 22.10 -17.10
N PHE A 135 9.02 20.95 -16.57
CA PHE A 135 9.37 20.82 -15.16
C PHE A 135 10.82 21.22 -14.85
N THR A 136 11.77 20.93 -15.75
CA THR A 136 13.20 21.17 -15.53
C THR A 136 13.65 22.58 -15.92
N GLY A 137 12.91 23.25 -16.82
CA GLY A 137 13.38 24.43 -17.52
C GLY A 137 14.57 24.14 -18.45
N VAL A 138 15.18 25.20 -18.97
CA VAL A 138 16.28 25.16 -19.97
C VAL A 138 17.59 24.60 -19.41
N ASN A 139 17.81 24.65 -18.08
CA ASN A 139 19.09 24.31 -17.42
C ASN A 139 19.03 22.97 -16.64
N GLY A 140 18.52 21.91 -17.28
CA GLY A 140 17.92 20.73 -16.62
C GLY A 140 18.80 19.73 -15.84
N SER A 141 20.11 19.96 -15.64
CA SER A 141 20.98 18.96 -14.98
C SER A 141 21.04 19.08 -13.45
N SER A 142 21.12 20.28 -12.87
CA SER A 142 21.27 20.49 -11.41
C SER A 142 19.96 20.39 -10.62
N LEU A 143 18.80 20.54 -11.28
CA LEU A 143 17.48 20.61 -10.66
C LEU A 143 16.75 19.26 -10.55
N GLN A 144 17.40 18.17 -10.97
CA GLN A 144 16.82 16.82 -11.03
C GLN A 144 16.21 16.32 -9.71
N PRO A 145 16.83 16.51 -8.52
CA PRO A 145 16.23 16.04 -7.27
C PRO A 145 14.96 16.80 -6.86
N LEU A 146 14.94 18.12 -7.09
CA LEU A 146 13.79 18.97 -6.78
C LEU A 146 12.60 18.61 -7.69
N VAL A 147 12.86 18.47 -8.99
CA VAL A 147 11.83 18.07 -9.97
C VAL A 147 11.27 16.70 -9.62
N ALA A 148 12.13 15.71 -9.38
CA ALA A 148 11.68 14.39 -8.96
C ALA A 148 10.86 14.43 -7.66
N HIS A 149 11.21 15.30 -6.71
CA HIS A 149 10.43 15.50 -5.48
C HIS A 149 9.04 16.12 -5.76
N ARG A 150 8.95 17.13 -6.62
CA ARG A 150 7.68 17.75 -7.01
C ARG A 150 6.80 16.74 -7.76
N VAL A 151 7.34 16.06 -8.77
CA VAL A 151 6.61 15.08 -9.59
C VAL A 151 6.09 13.92 -8.74
N LYS A 152 6.93 13.34 -7.86
CA LYS A 152 6.50 12.19 -7.03
C LYS A 152 5.40 12.57 -6.03
N LYS A 153 5.45 13.79 -5.48
CA LYS A 153 4.41 14.32 -4.60
C LYS A 153 3.14 14.64 -5.37
N PHE A 154 3.27 15.21 -6.56
CA PHE A 154 2.14 15.53 -7.44
C PHE A 154 1.38 14.27 -7.86
N ALA A 155 2.08 13.25 -8.36
CA ALA A 155 1.47 11.97 -8.69
C ALA A 155 0.78 11.32 -7.48
N LEU A 156 1.37 11.42 -6.28
CA LEU A 156 0.78 10.86 -5.06
C LEU A 156 -0.53 11.56 -4.69
N ILE A 157 -0.58 12.89 -4.69
CA ILE A 157 -1.80 13.62 -4.30
C ILE A 157 -2.94 13.40 -5.30
N CYS A 158 -2.63 13.19 -6.59
CA CYS A 158 -3.63 12.81 -7.59
C CYS A 158 -4.29 11.46 -7.25
N VAL A 159 -3.49 10.44 -6.94
CA VAL A 159 -4.07 9.13 -6.54
C VAL A 159 -4.80 9.21 -5.20
N GLN A 160 -4.31 10.02 -4.25
CA GLN A 160 -4.99 10.24 -2.96
C GLN A 160 -6.36 10.92 -3.14
N ALA A 161 -6.46 11.92 -4.01
CA ALA A 161 -7.73 12.58 -4.33
C ALA A 161 -8.74 11.59 -4.92
N VAL A 162 -8.31 10.77 -5.88
CA VAL A 162 -9.13 9.70 -6.47
C VAL A 162 -9.56 8.69 -5.43
N TYR A 163 -8.66 8.28 -4.54
CA TYR A 163 -9.00 7.39 -3.43
C TYR A 163 -10.03 8.03 -2.51
N GLN A 164 -9.90 9.30 -2.14
CA GLN A 164 -10.84 9.94 -1.23
C GLN A 164 -12.25 10.01 -1.84
N LYS A 165 -12.35 10.37 -3.12
CA LYS A 165 -13.63 10.51 -3.85
C LYS A 165 -14.11 9.23 -4.54
N ARG A 166 -13.51 8.07 -4.22
CA ARG A 166 -13.77 6.78 -4.89
C ARG A 166 -15.24 6.33 -4.86
N HIS A 167 -15.98 6.68 -3.82
CA HIS A 167 -17.40 6.35 -3.69
C HIS A 167 -18.27 7.27 -4.55
N ASP A 168 -17.89 8.55 -4.66
CA ASP A 168 -18.60 9.55 -5.46
C ASP A 168 -18.33 9.34 -6.97
N TRP A 169 -17.12 8.90 -7.33
CA TRP A 169 -16.66 8.72 -8.71
C TRP A 169 -16.75 7.27 -9.21
N GLY A 170 -17.41 6.36 -8.47
CA GLY A 170 -17.40 4.92 -8.73
C GLY A 170 -17.61 4.51 -10.20
N SER A 171 -18.59 5.10 -10.89
CA SER A 171 -18.87 4.84 -12.31
C SER A 171 -17.87 5.49 -13.27
N GLN A 172 -17.23 6.58 -12.86
CA GLN A 172 -16.26 7.34 -13.65
C GLN A 172 -14.85 6.73 -13.65
N LEU A 173 -14.57 5.76 -12.78
CA LEU A 173 -13.23 5.18 -12.62
C LEU A 173 -12.89 4.12 -13.67
N LEU A 174 -13.91 3.55 -14.32
CA LEU A 174 -13.78 2.56 -15.38
C LEU A 174 -14.03 3.14 -16.78
N THR A 175 -14.20 4.46 -16.90
CA THR A 175 -14.37 5.09 -18.20
C THR A 175 -13.08 5.01 -19.02
N THR A 176 -13.25 4.86 -20.32
CA THR A 176 -12.15 4.96 -21.29
C THR A 176 -11.71 6.42 -21.42
N PRO A 177 -10.44 6.69 -21.76
CA PRO A 177 -9.99 8.04 -22.11
C PRO A 177 -10.95 8.66 -23.14
N GLY A 178 -11.46 9.86 -22.87
CA GLY A 178 -12.47 10.53 -23.68
C GLY A 178 -12.26 12.05 -23.73
N THR A 179 -13.11 12.75 -24.50
CA THR A 179 -12.99 14.20 -24.73
C THR A 179 -13.53 15.06 -23.58
N THR A 180 -14.39 14.52 -22.70
CA THR A 180 -14.93 15.25 -21.54
C THR A 180 -14.01 15.12 -20.33
N SER A 181 -13.63 16.24 -19.73
CA SER A 181 -12.72 16.29 -18.57
C SER A 181 -13.44 15.83 -17.30
N VAL A 182 -13.48 14.52 -17.09
CA VAL A 182 -13.99 13.95 -15.85
C VAL A 182 -12.89 14.04 -14.77
N PRO A 183 -13.18 14.52 -13.54
CA PRO A 183 -12.16 14.74 -12.51
C PRO A 183 -11.28 13.51 -12.23
N SER A 184 -11.87 12.33 -12.08
CA SER A 184 -11.14 11.08 -11.85
C SER A 184 -10.20 10.72 -13.00
N VAL A 185 -10.67 10.92 -14.24
CA VAL A 185 -9.93 10.66 -15.48
C VAL A 185 -8.74 11.61 -15.57
N SER A 186 -8.95 12.92 -15.42
CA SER A 186 -7.88 13.93 -15.48
C SER A 186 -6.78 13.68 -14.45
N LEU A 187 -7.14 13.29 -13.23
CA LEU A 187 -6.18 12.97 -12.17
C LEU A 187 -5.36 11.72 -12.52
N LEU A 188 -6.00 10.66 -13.00
CA LEU A 188 -5.32 9.40 -13.35
C LEU A 188 -4.49 9.53 -14.64
N GLU A 189 -4.98 10.25 -15.65
CA GLU A 189 -4.23 10.55 -16.88
C GLU A 189 -2.98 11.35 -16.56
N THR A 190 -3.09 12.33 -15.64
CA THR A 190 -1.94 13.08 -15.14
C THR A 190 -0.93 12.16 -14.46
N VAL A 191 -1.38 11.22 -13.63
CA VAL A 191 -0.48 10.23 -13.02
C VAL A 191 0.21 9.41 -14.10
N GLY A 192 -0.53 8.86 -15.08
CA GLY A 192 0.00 8.09 -16.20
C GLY A 192 1.04 8.87 -17.02
N CYS A 193 0.76 10.15 -17.28
CA CYS A 193 1.70 11.07 -17.91
C CYS A 193 3.00 11.20 -17.09
N LEU A 194 2.91 11.52 -15.80
CA LEU A 194 4.07 11.75 -14.94
C LEU A 194 4.92 10.49 -14.70
N ILE A 195 4.32 9.30 -14.76
CA ILE A 195 5.00 8.00 -14.63
C ILE A 195 5.33 7.36 -15.99
N ASN A 196 5.41 8.13 -17.07
CA ASN A 196 5.84 7.58 -18.35
C ASN A 196 7.24 6.91 -18.21
N PRO A 197 7.43 5.65 -18.63
CA PRO A 197 8.71 4.95 -18.55
C PRO A 197 9.86 5.65 -19.29
N LYS A 198 9.54 6.52 -20.26
CA LYS A 198 10.53 7.30 -21.01
C LYS A 198 11.23 8.38 -20.18
N PHE A 199 10.68 8.75 -19.01
CA PHE A 199 11.23 9.82 -18.19
C PHE A 199 12.31 9.34 -17.21
N LEU A 200 13.37 10.12 -17.08
CA LEU A 200 14.51 9.82 -16.20
C LEU A 200 14.12 9.71 -14.71
N TRP A 201 13.05 10.39 -14.29
CA TRP A 201 12.55 10.31 -12.92
C TRP A 201 11.57 9.16 -12.67
N ASN A 202 11.15 8.42 -13.70
CA ASN A 202 10.13 7.37 -13.60
C ASN A 202 10.37 6.44 -12.41
N CYS A 203 11.57 5.88 -12.31
CA CYS A 203 11.95 4.95 -11.25
C CYS A 203 11.85 5.55 -9.85
N LYS A 204 12.28 6.81 -9.68
CA LYS A 204 12.19 7.53 -8.41
C LYS A 204 10.74 7.82 -8.02
N VAL A 205 9.90 8.13 -9.01
CA VAL A 205 8.48 8.42 -8.79
C VAL A 205 7.72 7.15 -8.43
N VAL A 206 7.82 6.09 -9.24
CA VAL A 206 7.13 4.82 -8.98
C VAL A 206 7.61 4.19 -7.67
N GLY A 207 8.92 4.17 -7.41
CA GLY A 207 9.46 3.69 -6.14
C GLY A 207 8.94 4.48 -4.93
N TYR A 208 8.79 5.80 -5.06
CA TYR A 208 8.18 6.62 -4.01
C TYR A 208 6.69 6.31 -3.80
N LEU A 209 5.92 6.11 -4.88
CA LEU A 209 4.51 5.72 -4.78
C LEU A 209 4.37 4.37 -4.07
N GLN A 210 5.20 3.39 -4.42
CA GLN A 210 5.21 2.08 -3.77
C GLN A 210 5.54 2.19 -2.27
N GLN A 211 6.53 2.99 -1.88
CA GLN A 211 6.83 3.28 -0.46
C GLN A 211 5.65 3.93 0.28
N ARG A 212 4.81 4.67 -0.45
CA ARG A 212 3.59 5.31 0.07
C ARG A 212 2.35 4.41 -0.06
N LYS A 213 2.54 3.10 -0.19
CA LYS A 213 1.49 2.06 -0.16
C LYS A 213 0.47 2.24 -1.28
N ILE A 214 0.91 2.63 -2.48
CA ILE A 214 0.02 2.94 -3.60
C ILE A 214 -0.96 1.79 -3.94
N TYR A 215 -0.52 0.53 -3.84
CA TYR A 215 -1.40 -0.61 -4.10
C TYR A 215 -2.53 -0.76 -3.08
N CYS A 216 -2.35 -0.29 -1.83
CA CYS A 216 -3.43 -0.21 -0.85
C CYS A 216 -4.50 0.83 -1.28
N LEU A 217 -4.07 1.96 -1.85
CA LEU A 217 -4.99 2.96 -2.39
C LEU A 217 -5.73 2.41 -3.62
N PHE A 218 -5.01 1.81 -4.57
CA PHE A 218 -5.64 1.17 -5.73
C PHE A 218 -6.61 0.06 -5.34
N ARG A 219 -6.26 -0.78 -4.35
CA ARG A 219 -7.17 -1.80 -3.82
C ARG A 219 -8.49 -1.17 -3.36
N GLY A 220 -8.43 -0.10 -2.56
CA GLY A 220 -9.63 0.57 -2.10
C GLY A 220 -10.45 1.18 -3.24
N ILE A 221 -9.80 1.75 -4.26
CA ILE A 221 -10.46 2.29 -5.47
C ILE A 221 -11.15 1.16 -6.25
N ILE A 222 -10.48 0.04 -6.52
CA ILE A 222 -11.04 -1.09 -7.29
C ILE A 222 -12.22 -1.72 -6.56
N VAL A 223 -12.10 -1.89 -5.24
CA VAL A 223 -13.14 -2.51 -4.40
C VAL A 223 -14.39 -1.62 -4.32
N SER A 224 -14.25 -0.29 -4.34
CA SER A 224 -15.40 0.61 -4.32
C SER A 224 -16.20 0.64 -5.63
N VAL A 225 -15.64 0.12 -6.75
CA VAL A 225 -16.37 0.05 -8.01
C VAL A 225 -17.34 -1.14 -8.01
N PRO A 226 -18.65 -0.92 -8.22
CA PRO A 226 -19.64 -2.00 -8.26
C PRO A 226 -19.38 -2.98 -9.41
N GLN A 227 -19.52 -4.28 -9.16
CA GLN A 227 -19.25 -5.32 -10.16
C GLN A 227 -20.16 -5.23 -11.41
N ASN A 228 -21.40 -4.77 -11.23
CA ASN A 228 -22.41 -4.75 -12.29
C ASN A 228 -22.15 -3.70 -13.38
N VAL A 229 -21.27 -2.71 -13.12
CA VAL A 229 -20.99 -1.60 -14.06
C VAL A 229 -20.23 -2.07 -15.30
N ARG A 230 -19.53 -3.23 -15.24
CA ARG A 230 -18.71 -3.74 -16.35
C ARG A 230 -19.37 -4.86 -17.16
N ASN A 231 -20.56 -5.33 -16.76
CA ASN A 231 -21.28 -6.41 -17.45
C ASN A 231 -22.02 -5.94 -18.73
N SER A 232 -22.01 -4.64 -19.04
CA SER A 232 -22.78 -4.05 -20.14
C SER A 232 -21.97 -3.60 -21.36
N GLY A 233 -20.65 -3.81 -21.41
CA GLY A 233 -19.85 -3.36 -22.54
C GLY A 233 -18.59 -4.19 -22.82
N HIS A 234 -18.46 -4.67 -24.05
CA HIS A 234 -17.19 -5.09 -24.64
C HIS A 234 -16.29 -3.86 -24.80
N PHE A 235 -15.48 -3.55 -23.78
CA PHE A 235 -14.47 -2.49 -23.89
C PHE A 235 -13.10 -3.12 -24.21
N ASP A 236 -12.73 -3.07 -25.49
CA ASP A 236 -11.41 -3.51 -25.96
C ASP A 236 -10.28 -2.59 -25.48
N SER A 237 -10.59 -1.38 -25.03
CA SER A 237 -9.63 -0.39 -24.53
C SER A 237 -9.49 -0.40 -23.00
N ALA A 238 -8.27 -0.15 -22.52
CA ALA A 238 -7.98 -0.07 -21.10
C ALA A 238 -8.53 1.23 -20.49
N SER A 239 -9.24 1.12 -19.36
CA SER A 239 -9.63 2.28 -18.55
C SER A 239 -8.39 3.02 -18.03
N VAL A 240 -8.50 4.31 -17.71
CA VAL A 240 -7.34 5.10 -17.23
C VAL A 240 -6.76 4.53 -15.94
N LEU A 241 -7.61 4.05 -15.02
CA LEU A 241 -7.16 3.36 -13.81
C LEU A 241 -6.30 2.13 -14.15
N GLU A 242 -6.76 1.34 -15.12
CA GLU A 242 -6.06 0.16 -15.59
C GLU A 242 -4.74 0.49 -16.28
N GLN A 243 -4.69 1.57 -17.07
CA GLN A 243 -3.45 2.09 -17.67
C GLN A 243 -2.42 2.49 -16.62
N VAL A 244 -2.81 3.25 -15.60
CA VAL A 244 -1.93 3.64 -14.50
C VAL A 244 -1.43 2.40 -13.74
N LEU A 245 -2.33 1.45 -13.45
CA LEU A 245 -1.96 0.20 -12.79
C LEU A 245 -0.96 -0.62 -13.62
N MET A 246 -1.15 -0.71 -14.93
CA MET A 246 -0.21 -1.39 -15.82
C MET A 246 1.17 -0.72 -15.79
N LEU A 247 1.25 0.61 -15.81
CA LEU A 247 2.52 1.35 -15.72
C LEU A 247 3.23 1.13 -14.39
N VAL A 248 2.51 1.20 -13.26
CA VAL A 248 3.08 0.99 -11.93
C VAL A 248 3.49 -0.48 -11.73
N ALA A 249 2.64 -1.42 -12.15
CA ALA A 249 2.90 -2.86 -12.02
C ALA A 249 4.02 -3.34 -12.94
N SER A 250 4.20 -2.73 -14.12
CA SER A 250 5.28 -3.09 -15.05
C SER A 250 6.65 -2.57 -14.63
N HIS A 251 6.73 -1.73 -13.59
CA HIS A 251 8.01 -1.18 -13.13
C HIS A 251 8.93 -2.22 -12.47
N VAL A 252 8.40 -3.40 -12.13
CA VAL A 252 9.21 -4.54 -11.67
C VAL A 252 9.84 -5.23 -12.88
N GLY A 253 11.14 -5.53 -12.83
CA GLY A 253 11.87 -6.19 -13.92
C GLY A 253 12.62 -5.25 -14.88
N HIS A 254 12.46 -3.93 -14.76
CA HIS A 254 13.32 -2.97 -15.47
C HIS A 254 14.66 -2.84 -14.72
N HIS A 255 15.62 -3.72 -15.01
CA HIS A 255 16.96 -3.59 -14.47
C HIS A 255 17.79 -2.60 -15.29
N PRO A 256 18.52 -1.66 -14.66
CA PRO A 256 18.63 -1.42 -13.21
C PRO A 256 17.54 -0.46 -12.66
N CYS A 257 16.65 -0.92 -11.78
CA CYS A 257 15.75 -0.06 -11.00
C CYS A 257 16.38 0.27 -9.64
N CYS A 258 16.29 1.53 -9.22
CA CYS A 258 16.79 2.05 -7.96
C CYS A 258 15.72 2.01 -6.83
N CYS A 259 14.69 1.20 -7.00
CA CYS A 259 13.54 1.17 -6.12
C CYS A 259 13.90 0.44 -4.81
N LEU A 260 13.58 1.04 -3.67
CA LEU A 260 13.78 0.37 -2.38
C LEU A 260 12.83 -0.84 -2.25
N LYS A 261 13.26 -1.86 -1.52
CA LYS A 261 12.43 -3.02 -1.18
C LYS A 261 11.20 -2.55 -0.39
N VAL A 262 10.02 -2.82 -0.94
CA VAL A 262 8.73 -2.51 -0.32
C VAL A 262 8.38 -3.63 0.65
N ASP A 263 7.83 -3.27 1.81
CA ASP A 263 7.27 -4.24 2.75
C ASP A 263 6.22 -5.11 2.00
N PRO A 264 6.35 -6.45 2.02
CA PRO A 264 5.47 -7.37 1.29
C PRO A 264 3.99 -7.11 1.50
N ARG A 265 3.58 -6.61 2.69
CA ARG A 265 2.18 -6.28 3.00
C ARG A 265 1.60 -5.27 2.02
N TRP A 266 2.40 -4.36 1.49
CA TRP A 266 1.96 -3.30 0.59
C TRP A 266 2.31 -3.58 -0.88
N SER A 267 2.73 -4.80 -1.18
CA SER A 267 3.06 -5.24 -2.54
C SER A 267 1.83 -5.40 -3.42
N PHE A 268 2.06 -5.44 -4.74
CA PHE A 268 1.03 -5.83 -5.72
C PHE A 268 0.44 -7.19 -5.35
N SER A 269 1.29 -8.18 -5.04
CA SER A 269 0.86 -9.55 -4.77
C SER A 269 -0.10 -9.63 -3.58
N SER A 270 0.20 -8.96 -2.47
CA SER A 270 -0.67 -9.01 -1.30
C SER A 270 -1.92 -8.14 -1.45
N GLN A 271 -1.82 -6.97 -2.07
CA GLN A 271 -2.93 -6.01 -2.13
C GLN A 271 -3.90 -6.25 -3.30
N LEU A 272 -3.40 -6.57 -4.50
CA LEU A 272 -4.23 -6.67 -5.70
C LEU A 272 -4.68 -8.11 -5.96
N LEU A 273 -3.80 -9.12 -5.83
CA LEU A 273 -4.22 -10.51 -6.05
C LEU A 273 -5.17 -11.03 -4.97
N SER A 274 -5.32 -10.34 -3.84
CA SER A 274 -6.35 -10.64 -2.84
C SER A 274 -7.73 -10.04 -3.16
N ILE A 275 -7.88 -9.33 -4.29
CA ILE A 275 -9.18 -8.80 -4.73
C ILE A 275 -9.98 -9.90 -5.43
N PRO A 276 -11.25 -10.14 -5.05
CA PRO A 276 -12.09 -11.13 -5.70
C PRO A 276 -12.36 -10.75 -7.15
N PHE A 277 -12.18 -11.72 -8.04
CA PHE A 277 -12.40 -11.60 -9.48
C PHE A 277 -11.59 -10.46 -10.12
N LEU A 278 -10.33 -10.26 -9.67
CA LEU A 278 -9.47 -9.16 -10.13
C LEU A 278 -9.41 -9.07 -11.65
N TRP A 279 -9.21 -10.20 -12.32
CA TRP A 279 -9.02 -10.25 -13.77
C TRP A 279 -10.29 -9.97 -14.57
N HIS A 280 -11.46 -10.27 -14.00
CA HIS A 280 -12.75 -9.87 -14.57
C HIS A 280 -12.96 -8.36 -14.37
N ARG A 281 -12.54 -7.85 -13.22
CA ARG A 281 -12.59 -6.41 -12.90
C ARG A 281 -11.59 -5.59 -13.68
N LEU A 282 -10.48 -6.16 -14.18
CA LEU A 282 -9.37 -5.50 -14.89
C LEU A 282 -8.77 -6.45 -15.97
N PRO A 283 -9.45 -6.65 -17.11
CA PRO A 283 -9.07 -7.63 -18.12
C PRO A 283 -7.85 -7.22 -18.96
N GLN A 284 -7.58 -5.93 -19.15
CA GLN A 284 -6.38 -5.47 -19.86
C GLN A 284 -5.13 -5.58 -18.98
N LEU A 285 -5.27 -5.36 -17.66
CA LEU A 285 -4.21 -5.65 -16.70
C LEU A 285 -3.83 -7.14 -16.74
N LYS A 286 -4.82 -8.04 -16.86
CA LYS A 286 -4.58 -9.49 -17.04
C LYS A 286 -3.69 -9.76 -18.26
N LYS A 287 -3.96 -9.12 -19.41
CA LYS A 287 -3.15 -9.29 -20.64
C LYS A 287 -1.69 -8.89 -20.41
N VAL A 288 -1.45 -7.72 -19.80
CA VAL A 288 -0.10 -7.24 -19.50
C VAL A 288 0.61 -8.11 -18.46
N PHE A 289 -0.13 -8.57 -17.45
CA PHE A 289 0.38 -9.49 -16.43
C PHE A 289 0.92 -10.79 -17.04
N SER A 290 0.23 -11.30 -18.07
CA SER A 290 0.63 -12.53 -18.78
C SER A 290 1.80 -12.34 -19.74
N VAL A 291 1.80 -11.27 -20.56
CA VAL A 291 2.75 -11.10 -21.67
C VAL A 291 4.13 -10.61 -21.19
N ASN A 292 4.18 -9.75 -20.18
CA ASN A 292 5.42 -9.06 -19.81
C ASN A 292 6.23 -9.79 -18.72
N GLY A 293 5.96 -11.08 -18.45
CA GLY A 293 6.65 -11.85 -17.41
C GLY A 293 6.42 -11.35 -15.97
N LEU A 294 5.46 -10.42 -15.78
CA LEU A 294 5.10 -9.89 -14.46
C LEU A 294 4.53 -10.98 -13.56
N ASN A 295 3.81 -11.94 -14.17
CA ASN A 295 3.33 -13.13 -13.49
C ASN A 295 4.44 -13.88 -12.76
N LYS A 296 5.58 -14.15 -13.41
CA LYS A 296 6.73 -14.83 -12.80
C LYS A 296 7.21 -14.07 -11.59
N TYR A 297 7.42 -12.76 -11.72
CA TYR A 297 7.89 -11.93 -10.61
C TYR A 297 6.91 -11.93 -9.41
N TYR A 298 5.63 -11.68 -9.66
CA TYR A 298 4.64 -11.52 -8.59
C TYR A 298 4.22 -12.85 -7.95
N ILE A 299 4.21 -13.95 -8.71
CA ILE A 299 3.97 -15.30 -8.18
C ILE A 299 5.18 -15.76 -7.37
N HIS A 300 6.40 -15.54 -7.87
CA HIS A 300 7.63 -15.80 -7.11
C HIS A 300 7.66 -15.02 -5.79
N GLN A 301 7.22 -13.76 -5.80
CA GLN A 301 7.09 -12.96 -4.58
C GLN A 301 6.13 -13.61 -3.58
N ILE A 302 5.03 -14.24 -4.02
CA ILE A 302 4.12 -14.97 -3.12
C ILE A 302 4.79 -16.24 -2.61
N ALA A 303 5.43 -17.02 -3.49
CA ALA A 303 6.13 -18.25 -3.10
C ALA A 303 7.15 -17.99 -1.99
N CYS A 304 7.91 -16.89 -2.09
CA CYS A 304 8.88 -16.47 -1.06
C CYS A 304 8.25 -16.07 0.29
N LEU A 305 6.94 -15.83 0.37
CA LEU A 305 6.24 -15.43 1.59
C LEU A 305 5.59 -16.61 2.33
N LEU A 306 5.56 -17.80 1.73
CA LEU A 306 4.99 -18.99 2.34
C LEU A 306 5.93 -19.51 3.45
N PRO A 307 5.39 -20.01 4.58
CA PRO A 307 3.97 -20.19 4.89
C PRO A 307 3.28 -18.94 5.49
N SER A 308 4.03 -17.89 5.82
CA SER A 308 3.54 -16.67 6.51
C SER A 308 2.63 -15.75 5.68
N LEU A 309 2.17 -16.18 4.50
CA LEU A 309 1.42 -15.34 3.57
C LEU A 309 0.15 -14.76 4.21
N VAL A 310 -0.55 -15.54 5.03
CA VAL A 310 -1.79 -15.12 5.71
C VAL A 310 -1.55 -13.89 6.60
N ASP A 311 -0.40 -13.79 7.27
CA ASP A 311 -0.03 -12.66 8.13
C ASP A 311 0.30 -11.38 7.36
N VAL A 312 0.46 -11.50 6.04
CA VAL A 312 0.87 -10.42 5.14
C VAL A 312 -0.32 -9.91 4.32
N LEU A 313 -1.40 -10.67 4.20
CA LEU A 313 -2.59 -10.27 3.46
C LEU A 313 -3.35 -9.14 4.17
N PRO A 314 -3.99 -8.23 3.41
CA PRO A 314 -4.89 -7.24 3.98
C PRO A 314 -6.15 -7.90 4.53
N ASN A 315 -6.87 -7.18 5.39
CA ASN A 315 -8.18 -7.60 5.89
C ASN A 315 -9.12 -8.00 4.75
N ASP A 316 -9.87 -9.08 4.97
CA ASP A 316 -10.83 -9.61 4.02
C ASP A 316 -11.85 -8.56 3.61
N ILE A 317 -12.20 -8.52 2.32
CA ILE A 317 -13.21 -7.60 1.78
C ILE A 317 -14.61 -8.02 2.26
N SER A 318 -14.82 -9.34 2.40
CA SER A 318 -16.04 -9.91 2.94
C SER A 318 -15.72 -11.29 3.53
N ALA A 319 -16.49 -11.72 4.52
CA ALA A 319 -16.38 -13.08 5.08
C ALA A 319 -16.57 -14.19 4.02
N ASN A 320 -17.24 -13.87 2.92
CA ASN A 320 -17.48 -14.76 1.79
C ASN A 320 -16.29 -14.86 0.83
N HIS A 321 -15.34 -13.91 0.88
CA HIS A 321 -14.22 -13.86 -0.05
C HIS A 321 -12.94 -13.61 0.74
N PRO A 322 -12.44 -14.63 1.47
CA PRO A 322 -11.21 -14.46 2.22
C PRO A 322 -10.03 -14.23 1.27
N GLY A 323 -9.08 -13.41 1.69
CA GLY A 323 -7.99 -12.92 0.85
C GLY A 323 -7.14 -14.05 0.26
N TYR A 324 -6.87 -15.09 1.04
CA TYR A 324 -6.07 -16.24 0.61
C TYR A 324 -6.76 -17.05 -0.50
N ALA A 325 -8.10 -17.20 -0.44
CA ALA A 325 -8.87 -17.85 -1.48
C ALA A 325 -8.92 -16.99 -2.77
N CYS A 326 -8.97 -15.67 -2.62
CA CYS A 326 -8.90 -14.75 -3.75
C CYS A 326 -7.53 -14.82 -4.45
N VAL A 327 -6.43 -14.88 -3.68
CA VAL A 327 -5.08 -15.08 -4.23
C VAL A 327 -5.01 -16.40 -5.00
N LEU A 328 -5.49 -17.50 -4.40
CA LEU A 328 -5.52 -18.81 -5.05
C LEU A 328 -6.28 -18.76 -6.38
N ALA A 329 -7.48 -18.19 -6.39
CA ALA A 329 -8.31 -18.08 -7.59
C ALA A 329 -7.63 -17.24 -8.70
N ASN A 330 -7.08 -16.09 -8.34
CA ASN A 330 -6.41 -15.21 -9.30
C ASN A 330 -5.11 -15.82 -9.84
N VAL A 331 -4.35 -16.56 -9.02
CA VAL A 331 -3.15 -17.29 -9.43
C VAL A 331 -3.51 -18.43 -10.38
N LEU A 332 -4.53 -19.23 -10.07
CA LEU A 332 -5.01 -20.32 -10.94
C LEU A 332 -5.50 -19.79 -12.30
N GLU A 333 -6.24 -18.69 -12.30
CA GLU A 333 -6.71 -18.07 -13.54
C GLU A 333 -5.53 -17.57 -14.39
N ALA A 334 -4.49 -17.01 -13.77
CA ALA A 334 -3.27 -16.61 -14.48
C ALA A 334 -2.44 -17.83 -14.95
N ALA A 335 -2.41 -18.91 -14.17
CA ALA A 335 -1.65 -20.13 -14.46
C ALA A 335 -2.11 -20.81 -15.75
N THR A 336 -3.40 -20.72 -16.10
CA THR A 336 -3.93 -21.24 -17.39
C THR A 336 -3.14 -20.72 -18.60
N TRP A 337 -2.71 -19.46 -18.56
CA TRP A 337 -1.93 -18.82 -19.61
C TRP A 337 -0.45 -19.18 -19.52
N ILE A 338 0.11 -19.16 -18.31
CA ILE A 338 1.53 -19.48 -18.06
C ILE A 338 1.86 -20.89 -18.55
N LEU A 339 1.00 -21.86 -18.22
CA LEU A 339 1.19 -23.26 -18.58
C LEU A 339 0.89 -23.55 -20.06
N SER A 340 0.34 -22.57 -20.79
CA SER A 340 0.15 -22.67 -22.24
C SER A 340 1.42 -22.27 -23.01
N ASP A 341 2.39 -21.60 -22.37
CA ASP A 341 3.69 -21.25 -22.94
C ASP A 341 4.79 -22.13 -22.33
N ALA A 342 5.38 -23.01 -23.16
CA ALA A 342 6.40 -23.98 -22.73
C ALA A 342 7.64 -23.33 -22.12
N LYS A 343 8.01 -22.11 -22.55
CA LYS A 343 9.20 -21.40 -22.04
C LYS A 343 8.94 -20.85 -20.63
N LEU A 344 7.75 -20.26 -20.42
CA LEU A 344 7.36 -19.70 -19.13
C LEU A 344 7.05 -20.78 -18.07
N ALA A 345 6.54 -21.94 -18.53
CA ALA A 345 6.17 -23.06 -17.66
C ALA A 345 7.38 -23.63 -16.89
N SER A 346 8.53 -23.79 -17.54
CA SER A 346 9.72 -24.41 -16.91
C SER A 346 10.25 -23.63 -15.69
N ASP A 347 10.20 -22.30 -15.72
CA ASP A 347 10.74 -21.44 -14.66
C ASP A 347 9.72 -21.11 -13.55
N SER A 348 8.42 -21.12 -13.86
CA SER A 348 7.39 -20.59 -12.95
C SER A 348 6.47 -21.68 -12.39
N ALA A 349 6.51 -22.91 -12.93
CA ALA A 349 5.64 -24.00 -12.48
C ALA A 349 5.87 -24.38 -11.02
N ALA A 350 7.13 -24.41 -10.56
CA ALA A 350 7.46 -24.73 -9.17
C ALA A 350 6.82 -23.72 -8.19
N ASP A 351 6.94 -22.42 -8.49
CA ASP A 351 6.33 -21.37 -7.66
C ASP A 351 4.79 -21.46 -7.68
N ILE A 352 4.19 -21.71 -8.85
CA ILE A 352 2.73 -21.89 -8.97
C ILE A 352 2.26 -23.08 -8.13
N ILE A 353 2.93 -24.23 -8.24
CA ILE A 353 2.60 -25.44 -7.48
C ILE A 353 2.74 -25.17 -5.98
N ALA A 354 3.85 -24.56 -5.54
CA ALA A 354 4.07 -24.25 -4.13
C ALA A 354 2.98 -23.33 -3.56
N VAL A 355 2.63 -22.27 -4.29
CA VAL A 355 1.57 -21.33 -3.91
C VAL A 355 0.21 -21.99 -3.86
N CYS A 356 -0.15 -22.76 -4.90
CA CYS A 356 -1.43 -23.44 -4.95
C CYS A 356 -1.57 -24.48 -3.85
N THR A 357 -0.57 -25.34 -3.65
CA THR A 357 -0.61 -26.39 -2.60
C THR A 357 -0.73 -25.76 -1.22
N SER A 358 0.13 -24.79 -0.87
CA SER A 358 0.08 -24.17 0.45
C SER A 358 -1.23 -23.43 0.71
N LEU A 359 -1.79 -22.74 -0.29
CA LEU A 359 -3.08 -22.07 -0.13
C LEU A 359 -4.27 -23.04 -0.08
N LEU A 360 -4.20 -24.17 -0.78
CA LEU A 360 -5.20 -25.22 -0.69
C LEU A 360 -5.20 -25.87 0.69
N ASP A 361 -4.03 -26.08 1.29
CA ASP A 361 -3.90 -26.63 2.65
C ASP A 361 -4.47 -25.70 3.72
N THR A 362 -4.52 -24.39 3.46
CA THR A 362 -5.14 -23.40 4.36
C THR A 362 -6.67 -23.34 4.27
N LEU A 363 -7.30 -24.03 3.30
CA LEU A 363 -8.75 -24.08 3.20
C LEU A 363 -9.33 -24.97 4.32
N PRO A 364 -10.43 -24.56 4.96
CA PRO A 364 -11.07 -25.39 5.98
C PRO A 364 -11.51 -26.73 5.39
N ALA A 365 -11.18 -27.83 6.10
CA ALA A 365 -11.63 -29.17 5.72
C ALA A 365 -13.16 -29.24 5.81
N VAL A 366 -13.82 -29.76 4.78
CA VAL A 366 -15.28 -29.91 4.74
C VAL A 366 -15.68 -31.01 5.71
N THR A 367 -16.01 -30.66 6.96
CA THR A 367 -16.38 -31.65 7.98
C THR A 367 -17.88 -31.76 8.26
N THR A 368 -18.74 -30.79 7.90
CA THR A 368 -20.21 -30.93 8.04
C THR A 368 -21.04 -30.12 7.02
N PRO A 369 -22.30 -30.51 6.71
CA PRO A 369 -23.15 -29.86 5.69
C PRO A 369 -23.65 -28.45 6.07
N THR A 370 -23.54 -28.08 7.34
CA THR A 370 -24.12 -26.85 7.93
C THR A 370 -23.19 -25.63 7.89
N GLU A 371 -21.90 -25.81 7.61
CA GLU A 371 -20.93 -24.71 7.37
C GLU A 371 -20.89 -24.28 5.89
N SER A 372 -21.92 -24.65 5.13
CA SER A 372 -21.99 -24.51 3.67
C SER A 372 -22.10 -23.08 3.16
N CYS A 373 -22.26 -22.05 4.00
CA CYS A 373 -22.39 -20.66 3.52
C CYS A 373 -21.04 -20.02 3.14
N SER A 374 -20.01 -20.16 3.97
CA SER A 374 -18.64 -19.65 3.69
C SER A 374 -17.92 -20.50 2.64
N ILE A 375 -18.21 -21.81 2.60
CA ILE A 375 -17.63 -22.71 1.58
C ILE A 375 -18.32 -22.54 0.23
N ARG A 376 -19.64 -22.27 0.17
CA ARG A 376 -20.32 -21.95 -1.11
C ARG A 376 -19.83 -20.67 -1.74
N SER A 377 -19.32 -19.70 -0.99
CA SER A 377 -18.73 -18.49 -1.57
C SER A 377 -17.34 -18.75 -2.14
N CYS A 378 -16.47 -19.49 -1.44
CA CYS A 378 -15.23 -20.01 -1.99
C CYS A 378 -15.49 -20.89 -3.24
N PHE A 379 -16.49 -21.77 -3.18
CA PHE A 379 -16.90 -22.59 -4.32
C PHE A 379 -17.56 -21.78 -5.43
N SER A 380 -18.22 -20.64 -5.19
CA SER A 380 -18.76 -19.80 -6.28
C SER A 380 -17.68 -19.00 -6.99
N ILE A 381 -16.59 -18.61 -6.31
CA ILE A 381 -15.36 -18.14 -6.98
C ILE A 381 -14.81 -19.23 -7.93
N PHE A 382 -14.87 -20.49 -7.52
CA PHE A 382 -14.47 -21.65 -8.35
C PHE A 382 -15.52 -22.08 -9.40
N LEU A 383 -16.83 -21.97 -9.11
CA LEU A 383 -17.93 -22.48 -9.92
C LEU A 383 -18.33 -21.51 -11.04
N ILE A 384 -18.17 -20.20 -10.86
CA ILE A 384 -18.46 -19.20 -11.91
C ILE A 384 -17.42 -19.27 -13.05
N ASN A 385 -16.25 -19.86 -12.81
CA ASN A 385 -15.24 -20.13 -13.83
C ASN A 385 -15.44 -21.46 -14.62
N LYS A 386 -16.61 -22.10 -14.51
CA LYS A 386 -16.92 -23.39 -15.16
C LYS A 386 -17.24 -23.31 -16.66
N GLY A 387 -16.24 -22.88 -17.42
CA GLY A 387 -16.15 -23.16 -18.86
C GLY A 387 -14.77 -23.64 -19.27
N ALA A 388 -13.70 -23.12 -18.64
CA ALA A 388 -12.31 -23.39 -19.01
C ALA A 388 -11.49 -24.10 -17.92
N GLN A 389 -11.94 -24.10 -16.65
CA GLN A 389 -11.11 -24.51 -15.51
C GLN A 389 -11.02 -26.02 -15.24
N PHE A 390 -11.97 -26.83 -15.72
CA PHE A 390 -11.85 -28.29 -15.56
C PHE A 390 -10.65 -28.85 -16.33
N SER A 391 -10.26 -28.22 -17.44
CA SER A 391 -9.06 -28.61 -18.21
C SER A 391 -7.76 -28.24 -17.49
N CYS A 392 -7.72 -27.13 -16.75
CA CYS A 392 -6.49 -26.67 -16.07
C CYS A 392 -6.24 -27.40 -14.75
N ALA A 393 -7.28 -27.66 -13.94
CA ALA A 393 -7.13 -28.52 -12.75
C ALA A 393 -6.76 -29.96 -13.12
N PHE A 394 -7.32 -30.50 -14.22
CA PHE A 394 -6.89 -31.80 -14.76
C PHE A 394 -5.47 -31.75 -15.34
N ARG A 395 -5.07 -30.68 -16.05
CA ARG A 395 -3.69 -30.51 -16.54
C ARG A 395 -2.69 -30.37 -15.41
N VAL A 396 -3.00 -29.63 -14.36
CA VAL A 396 -2.12 -29.49 -13.20
C VAL A 396 -2.03 -30.82 -12.45
N LYS A 397 -3.15 -31.56 -12.25
CA LYS A 397 -3.10 -32.92 -11.71
C LYS A 397 -2.40 -33.93 -12.62
N SER A 398 -2.55 -33.87 -13.94
CA SER A 398 -1.89 -34.77 -14.88
C SER A 398 -0.40 -34.45 -15.02
N PHE A 399 -0.03 -33.18 -14.93
CA PHE A 399 1.36 -32.73 -14.91
C PHE A 399 2.05 -33.10 -13.59
N LEU A 400 1.35 -32.95 -12.45
CA LEU A 400 1.83 -33.40 -11.13
C LEU A 400 1.89 -34.93 -11.03
N GLY A 401 0.98 -35.66 -11.65
CA GLY A 401 0.99 -37.13 -11.69
C GLY A 401 1.98 -37.75 -12.68
N GLY A 402 2.49 -36.97 -13.64
CA GLY A 402 3.50 -37.41 -14.61
C GLY A 402 4.95 -37.07 -14.23
N MET A 403 5.17 -36.39 -13.11
CA MET A 403 6.50 -36.06 -12.56
C MET A 403 6.82 -36.82 -11.26
N ALA A 404 6.02 -37.84 -10.90
CA ALA A 404 6.28 -38.75 -9.79
C ALA A 404 6.95 -40.03 -10.27
#